data_AF-A0A2U8PU95-F1
#
_entry.id   AF-A0A2U8PU95-F1
#
_cell.length_a   1.000
_cell.length_b   1.000
_cell.length_c   1.000
_cell.angle_alpha   90.00
_cell.angle_beta   90.00
_cell.angle_gamma   90.00
#
_symmetry.space_group_name_H-M   'P 1'
#
loop_
_entity.id
_entity.type
_entity.pdbx_description
1 polymer ?
#
loop_
_entity_poly.entity_id
_entity_poly.type
_entity_poly.pdbx_seq_one_letter_code
_entity_poly.pdbx_strand_id
1 'polypeptide(L)'
;MTTDSEGRKINQGLRRSQAEIQHLIDCFGDYLAQKNKYDRSGIEAVWFYLVQTYRWTPAVVRALNTDDLDFLLHDEMRGWKAPNDNKPGEGYR
;
A
#
# COMPACT_ATOMS: atom_id res chain seq x y z
N MET A 1 17.28 16.29 32.90
CA MET A 1 17.86 16.03 31.56
C MET A 1 18.25 14.56 31.50
N THR A 2 17.29 13.70 31.20
CA THR A 2 17.49 12.24 31.11
C THR A 2 17.33 11.85 29.65
N THR A 3 18.48 11.78 28.98
CA THR A 3 18.81 10.84 27.91
C THR A 3 17.66 10.33 27.03
N ASP A 4 17.43 11.04 25.92
CA ASP A 4 16.71 10.63 24.69
C ASP A 4 17.25 9.36 24.00
N SER A 5 18.06 8.55 24.68
CA SER A 5 18.76 7.40 24.07
C SER A 5 17.98 6.09 24.13
N GLU A 6 16.81 6.04 24.79
CA GLU A 6 16.02 4.80 24.89
C GLU A 6 14.89 4.67 23.85
N GLY A 7 14.55 5.75 23.14
CA GLY A 7 13.49 5.74 22.10
C GLY A 7 13.91 5.12 20.76
N ARG A 8 15.20 4.78 20.57
CA ARG A 8 15.72 4.18 19.32
C ARG A 8 15.85 2.66 19.39
N LYS A 9 15.14 2.01 20.31
CA LYS A 9 15.04 0.55 20.31
C LYS A 9 14.07 0.13 19.19
N ILE A 10 14.68 -0.33 18.10
CA ILE A 10 14.09 -1.25 17.11
C ILE A 10 13.17 -0.56 16.09
N ASN A 11 13.77 0.18 15.17
CA ASN A 11 13.23 0.31 13.81
C ASN A 11 14.25 -0.23 12.81
N GLN A 12 14.66 -1.49 13.04
CA GLN A 12 15.41 -2.31 12.08
C GLN A 12 14.45 -3.27 11.36
N GLY A 13 13.23 -2.81 11.05
CA GLY A 13 12.31 -3.55 10.20
C GLY A 13 12.78 -3.45 8.76
N LEU A 14 13.01 -4.60 8.11
CA LEU A 14 13.26 -4.79 6.68
C LEU A 14 13.08 -3.51 5.83
N ARG A 15 14.18 -3.01 5.25
CA ARG A 15 14.05 -2.15 4.06
C ARG A 15 13.40 -3.01 2.98
N ARG A 16 12.09 -2.89 2.79
CA ARG A 16 11.40 -3.52 1.67
C ARG A 16 12.00 -2.96 0.40
N SER A 17 12.28 -3.84 -0.56
CA SER A 17 12.75 -3.38 -1.87
C SER A 17 11.62 -2.60 -2.54
N GLN A 18 11.93 -1.60 -3.37
CA GLN A 18 10.91 -0.87 -4.15
C GLN A 18 9.99 -1.82 -4.93
N ALA A 19 10.54 -2.94 -5.44
CA ALA A 19 9.77 -3.98 -6.10
C ALA A 19 8.72 -4.65 -5.18
N GLU A 20 9.04 -4.85 -3.90
CA GLU A 20 8.11 -5.43 -2.92
C GLU A 20 7.01 -4.45 -2.55
N ILE A 21 7.35 -3.17 -2.38
CA ILE A 21 6.38 -2.10 -2.09
C ILE A 21 5.43 -1.93 -3.28
N GLN A 22 5.96 -1.90 -4.50
CA GLN A 22 5.15 -1.82 -5.72
C GLN A 22 4.18 -3.01 -5.82
N HIS A 23 4.66 -4.23 -5.60
CA HIS A 23 3.82 -5.43 -5.61
C HIS A 23 2.69 -5.37 -4.56
N LEU A 24 3.00 -4.86 -3.36
CA LEU A 24 2.01 -4.67 -2.30
C LEU A 24 0.95 -3.63 -2.68
N ILE A 25 1.36 -2.51 -3.26
CA ILE A 25 0.46 -1.45 -3.73
C ILE A 25 -0.45 -1.98 -4.83
N ASP A 26 0.07 -2.77 -5.77
CA ASP A 26 -0.73 -3.36 -6.84
C ASP A 26 -1.77 -4.34 -6.27
N CYS A 27 -1.35 -5.24 -5.38
CA CYS A 27 -2.27 -6.15 -4.70
C CYS A 27 -3.34 -5.40 -3.88
N PHE A 28 -2.97 -4.28 -3.25
CA PHE A 28 -3.90 -3.45 -2.49
C PHE A 28 -4.89 -2.75 -3.41
N GLY A 29 -4.43 -2.28 -4.56
CA GLY A 29 -5.26 -1.74 -5.62
C GLY A 29 -6.32 -2.71 -6.10
N ASP A 30 -5.96 -3.97 -6.33
CA ASP A 30 -6.91 -5.02 -6.70
C ASP A 30 -7.95 -5.27 -5.59
N TYR A 31 -7.52 -5.26 -4.34
CA TYR A 31 -8.42 -5.35 -3.20
C TYR A 31 -9.40 -4.16 -3.15
N LEU A 32 -8.91 -2.94 -3.34
CA LEU A 32 -9.75 -1.74 -3.38
C LEU A 32 -10.74 -1.78 -4.55
N ALA A 33 -10.30 -2.26 -5.71
CA ALA A 33 -11.14 -2.42 -6.87
C ALA A 33 -12.28 -3.39 -6.63
N GLN A 34 -12.00 -4.56 -6.05
CA GLN A 34 -13.03 -5.55 -5.68
C GLN A 34 -13.99 -5.00 -4.63
N LYS A 35 -13.45 -4.37 -3.58
CA LYS A 35 -14.24 -3.81 -2.47
C LYS A 35 -15.20 -2.71 -2.93
N ASN A 36 -14.74 -1.83 -3.81
CA ASN A 36 -15.50 -0.67 -4.27
C ASN A 36 -16.10 -0.84 -5.68
N LYS A 37 -15.96 -2.03 -6.28
CA LYS A 37 -16.44 -2.38 -7.64
C LYS A 37 -15.93 -1.41 -8.71
N TYR A 38 -14.64 -1.09 -8.66
CA TYR A 38 -14.00 -0.29 -9.69
C TYR A 38 -13.69 -1.15 -10.93
N ASP A 39 -13.80 -0.53 -12.11
CA ASP A 39 -13.35 -1.12 -13.38
C ASP A 39 -11.84 -0.89 -13.63
N ARG A 40 -11.06 -0.88 -12.54
CA ARG A 40 -9.62 -0.59 -12.54
C ARG A 40 -8.92 -1.58 -11.63
N SER A 41 -7.65 -1.85 -11.86
CA SER A 41 -6.83 -2.78 -11.06
C SER A 41 -5.48 -2.17 -10.71
N GLY A 42 -4.75 -2.80 -9.79
CA GLY A 42 -3.40 -2.41 -9.40
C GLY A 42 -3.29 -0.95 -8.95
N ILE A 43 -2.16 -0.33 -9.26
CA ILE A 43 -1.89 1.08 -8.90
C ILE A 43 -2.92 2.08 -9.44
N GLU A 44 -3.61 1.81 -10.55
CA GLU A 44 -4.66 2.70 -11.06
C GLU A 44 -5.88 2.75 -10.15
N ALA A 45 -6.25 1.60 -9.56
CA ALA A 45 -7.31 1.53 -8.58
C ALA A 45 -6.95 2.30 -7.29
N VAL A 46 -5.67 2.26 -6.90
CA VAL A 46 -5.12 3.06 -5.79
C VAL A 46 -5.23 4.55 -6.10
N TRP A 47 -4.76 5.01 -7.26
CA TRP A 47 -4.87 6.41 -7.65
C TRP A 47 -6.32 6.87 -7.69
N PHE A 48 -7.21 6.05 -8.24
CA PHE A 48 -8.63 6.38 -8.28
C PHE A 48 -9.24 6.49 -6.88
N TYR A 49 -8.88 5.58 -5.97
CA TYR A 49 -9.28 5.65 -4.58
C TYR A 49 -8.81 6.96 -3.92
N LEU A 50 -7.54 7.33 -4.09
CA LEU A 50 -6.99 8.57 -3.52
C LEU A 50 -7.69 9.82 -4.07
N VAL A 51 -8.01 9.85 -5.37
CA VAL A 51 -8.79 10.95 -5.99
C VAL A 51 -10.20 11.03 -5.39
N GLN A 52 -10.86 9.90 -5.14
CA GLN A 52 -12.20 9.89 -4.56
C GLN A 52 -12.20 10.31 -3.09
N THR A 53 -11.25 9.80 -2.30
CA THR A 53 -11.14 10.01 -0.86
C THR A 53 -10.64 11.42 -0.52
N TYR A 54 -9.53 11.85 -1.12
CA TYR A 54 -8.85 13.10 -0.78
C TYR A 54 -9.14 14.25 -1.75
N ARG A 55 -9.91 13.99 -2.83
CA ARG A 55 -10.26 14.98 -3.87
C ARG A 55 -9.05 15.59 -4.56
N TRP A 56 -7.92 14.89 -4.57
CA TRP A 56 -6.73 15.31 -5.30
C TRP A 56 -6.89 15.12 -6.81
N THR A 57 -6.12 15.86 -7.58
CA THR A 57 -6.14 15.74 -9.04
C THR A 57 -5.36 14.49 -9.48
N PRO A 58 -5.72 13.88 -10.64
CA PRO A 58 -4.97 12.76 -11.21
C PRO A 58 -3.47 13.05 -11.39
N ALA A 59 -3.11 14.30 -11.65
CA ALA A 59 -1.72 14.71 -11.80
C ALA A 59 -0.93 14.57 -10.48
N VAL A 60 -1.56 14.91 -9.34
CA VAL A 60 -0.92 14.80 -8.02
C VAL A 60 -0.72 13.34 -7.66
N VAL A 61 -1.76 12.50 -7.75
CA VAL A 61 -1.66 11.09 -7.34
C VAL A 61 -0.69 10.28 -8.22
N ARG A 62 -0.54 10.63 -9.50
CA ARG A 62 0.42 10.00 -10.42
C ARG A 62 1.86 10.46 -10.20
N ALA A 63 2.06 11.59 -9.55
CA ALA A 63 3.39 12.11 -9.22
C ALA A 63 3.94 11.54 -7.90
N LEU A 64 3.10 10.87 -7.09
CA LEU A 64 3.52 10.22 -5.85
C LEU A 64 4.47 9.05 -6.14
N ASN A 65 5.54 8.96 -5.35
CA ASN A 65 6.41 7.80 -5.37
C ASN A 65 5.80 6.65 -4.53
N THR A 66 6.39 5.47 -4.60
CA THR A 66 5.93 4.29 -3.86
C THR A 66 5.98 4.46 -2.33
N ASP A 67 6.93 5.23 -1.82
CA ASP A 67 7.09 5.44 -0.37
C ASP A 67 5.98 6.35 0.16
N ASP A 68 5.63 7.41 -0.59
CA ASP A 68 4.51 8.30 -0.28
C ASP A 68 3.18 7.54 -0.36
N LEU A 69 3.02 6.62 -1.33
CA LEU A 69 1.85 5.76 -1.42
C LEU A 69 1.76 4.81 -0.22
N ASP A 70 2.86 4.17 0.19
CA ASP A 70 2.90 3.30 1.38
C ASP A 70 2.53 4.08 2.66
N PHE A 71 3.04 5.31 2.78
CA PHE A 71 2.70 6.20 3.89
C PHE A 71 1.22 6.58 3.91
N LEU A 72 0.67 7.01 2.77
CA LEU A 72 -0.73 7.46 2.66
C LEU A 72 -1.73 6.33 2.85
N LEU A 73 -1.35 5.10 2.51
CA LEU A 73 -2.20 3.92 2.63
C LEU A 73 -1.92 3.16 3.93
N HIS A 74 -1.02 3.65 4.80
CA HIS A 74 -0.59 2.91 5.97
C HIS A 74 -1.76 2.56 6.91
N ASP A 75 -2.68 3.51 7.12
CA ASP A 75 -3.86 3.32 7.95
C ASP A 75 -4.92 2.45 7.24
N GLU A 76 -5.08 2.59 5.93
CA GLU A 76 -6.03 1.81 5.14
C GLU A 76 -5.58 0.36 4.95
N MET A 77 -4.27 0.12 4.90
CA MET A 77 -3.64 -1.19 4.92
C MET A 77 -3.64 -1.80 6.33
N ARG A 78 -3.95 -1.03 7.38
CA ARG A 78 -4.02 -1.51 8.76
C ARG A 78 -5.20 -2.47 8.91
N GLY A 79 -4.90 -3.77 8.90
CA GLY A 79 -5.89 -4.85 8.93
C GLY A 79 -6.13 -5.52 7.57
N TRP A 80 -5.52 -5.00 6.51
CA TRP A 80 -5.42 -5.70 5.24
C TRP A 80 -4.23 -6.67 5.26
N LYS A 81 -4.43 -7.88 4.73
CA LYS A 81 -3.36 -8.87 4.54
C LYS A 81 -3.13 -9.05 3.05
N ALA A 82 -1.88 -8.84 2.63
CA ALA A 82 -1.49 -9.08 1.25
C ALA A 82 -1.72 -10.56 0.87
N PRO A 83 -2.17 -10.86 -0.36
CA PRO A 83 -2.45 -12.23 -0.80
C PRO A 83 -1.26 -13.20 -0.76
N ASN A 84 -0.03 -12.72 -0.54
CA ASN A 84 1.19 -13.53 -0.58
C ASN A 84 1.81 -13.87 0.78
N ASP A 85 1.18 -13.51 1.91
CA ASP A 85 1.53 -14.11 3.20
C ASP A 85 0.98 -15.55 3.35
N ASN A 86 0.28 -16.03 2.32
CA ASN A 86 -0.16 -17.42 2.17
C ASN A 86 0.36 -17.96 0.82
N LYS A 87 1.60 -18.48 0.79
CA LYS A 87 2.06 -19.27 -0.38
C LYS A 87 1.31 -20.62 -0.44
N PRO A 88 1.53 -21.47 -1.45
CA PRO A 88 1.20 -21.35 -2.86
C PRO A 88 0.31 -22.53 -3.31
N GLY A 89 -0.66 -22.28 -4.18
CA GLY A 89 -1.34 -23.35 -4.92
C GLY A 89 -2.68 -23.79 -4.33
N GLU A 90 -3.76 -23.17 -4.80
CA GLU A 90 -5.04 -23.86 -4.87
C GLU A 90 -5.84 -23.35 -6.07
N GLY A 91 -5.92 -24.21 -7.08
CA GLY A 91 -7.03 -24.34 -8.01
C GLY A 91 -7.51 -23.11 -8.79
N TYR A 92 -6.89 -22.84 -9.93
CA TYR A 92 -7.71 -22.57 -11.12
C TYR A 92 -7.99 -23.91 -11.80
N ARG A 93 -9.15 -24.49 -11.52
CA ARG A 93 -9.80 -25.52 -12.34
C ARG A 93 -11.29 -25.33 -12.32
#